data_AF-A0A8B6M9F0-F1
#
_entry.id   AF-A0A8B6M9F0-F1
#
_cell.length_a   1.000
_cell.length_b   1.000
_cell.length_c   1.000
_cell.angle_alpha   90.00
_cell.angle_beta   90.00
_cell.angle_gamma   90.00
#
_symmetry.space_group_name_H-M   'P 1'
#
loop_
_entity.id
_entity.type
_entity.pdbx_description
1 polymer ?
#
loop_
_entity_poly.entity_id
_entity_poly.type
_entity_poly.pdbx_seq_one_letter_code
_entity_poly.pdbx_strand_id
1 'polypeptide(L)'
;MANYIGSIDLKSTRVPIAIPLGVTCVFEFTQLYLGADPLIVFMSAAGITITFIPLYIYGRDLYAMFSILFSVRYIGAALVIKTLYGQPLQSNLLEPTASYAWALLLMAITTTVILAARHFDPGKTLFPFPNDPKSLRRLALICFVIGTISYAIVGATDSNGTASAGVLFIVVSSLASLSNLGLIAEAAYAIEKSGRRTLFSPRLLTMLAATLLIVIALNARGAFLNGVIAIVVIAFIYRVIHFRYIVIGALFLAFFMYFLSPMTLYLRMQRMPKLQFIQLALDTAVKATFDSNFRKTIYETAKYTALGDIKDDPPYDYYGDRSNVGNRLSFIGLLDAVYSGTKTRALIGSTAIKRSLSDIMPGFLGYVKEDANLGDWMGWQVGILQPPYITYINFGLPMEGLATWGWPGFIAYPVIFILPVLLAFARISSFRMPLPLSIYLFTILQTGMIEWLSNGFMVALTREIPVLLVALTGIYFVFFRHSTRRHPLAIAPSTPH
;
A
#
# COMPACT_ATOMS: atom_id res chain seq x y z
N MET A 1 27.22 25.86 -7.53
CA MET A 1 27.25 25.04 -6.30
C MET A 1 26.02 24.16 -6.28
N ALA A 2 26.17 22.86 -6.54
CA ALA A 2 25.07 21.90 -6.51
C ALA A 2 24.89 21.41 -5.06
N ASN A 3 23.74 21.69 -4.45
CA ASN A 3 23.39 21.17 -3.14
C ASN A 3 23.13 19.66 -3.26
N TYR A 4 24.13 18.85 -2.92
CA TYR A 4 24.00 17.40 -2.85
C TYR A 4 22.89 17.00 -1.87
N ILE A 5 22.07 16.03 -2.28
CA ILE A 5 20.93 15.46 -1.52
C ILE A 5 21.31 14.97 -0.11
N GLY A 6 22.60 14.74 0.16
CA GLY A 6 23.11 14.30 1.47
C GLY A 6 22.99 15.31 2.62
N SER A 7 22.62 16.57 2.36
CA SER A 7 22.62 17.65 3.37
C SER A 7 21.22 18.13 3.79
N ILE A 8 20.15 17.34 3.59
CA ILE A 8 18.82 17.72 4.10
C ILE A 8 18.86 17.67 5.64
N ASP A 9 19.04 18.83 6.27
CA ASP A 9 18.83 18.99 7.70
C ASP A 9 17.35 18.76 8.02
N LEU A 10 17.06 17.58 8.56
CA LEU A 10 15.72 17.15 8.94
C LEU A 10 15.11 18.06 10.03
N LYS A 11 15.91 18.83 10.78
CA LYS A 11 15.37 19.82 11.75
C LYS A 11 14.66 20.99 11.05
N SER A 12 15.08 21.36 9.84
CA SER A 12 14.39 22.37 9.02
C SER A 12 13.07 21.86 8.41
N THR A 13 12.74 20.57 8.58
CA THR A 13 11.60 19.88 7.92
C THR A 13 10.32 19.82 8.74
N ARG A 14 10.29 20.43 9.94
CA ARG A 14 9.07 20.50 10.75
C ARG A 14 7.91 21.08 9.93
N VAL A 15 6.89 20.26 9.72
CA VAL A 15 5.64 20.66 9.07
C VAL A 15 4.76 21.28 10.15
N PRO A 16 4.13 22.45 9.91
CA PRO A 16 3.08 22.90 10.80
C PRO A 16 1.94 21.88 10.76
N ILE A 17 1.84 21.07 11.81
CA ILE A 17 0.82 20.01 11.95
C ILE A 17 -0.59 20.60 12.00
N ALA A 18 -0.69 21.89 12.30
CA ALA A 18 -1.93 22.66 12.19
C ALA A 18 -2.62 22.50 10.82
N ILE A 19 -1.88 22.35 9.72
CA ILE A 19 -2.49 22.19 8.39
C ILE A 19 -3.23 20.83 8.27
N PRO A 20 -2.56 19.66 8.42
CA PRO A 20 -3.27 18.40 8.32
C PRO A 20 -4.33 18.22 9.41
N LEU A 21 -4.08 18.68 10.65
CA LEU A 21 -5.10 18.63 11.69
C LEU A 21 -6.28 19.55 11.38
N GLY A 22 -6.04 20.74 10.82
CA GLY A 22 -7.11 21.65 10.41
C GLY A 22 -8.00 21.03 9.33
N VAL A 23 -7.40 20.34 8.35
CA VAL A 23 -8.16 19.59 7.33
C VAL A 23 -9.00 18.48 7.99
N THR A 24 -8.42 17.68 8.89
CA THR A 24 -9.16 16.65 9.62
C THR A 24 -10.31 17.27 10.44
N CYS A 25 -10.06 18.35 11.16
CA CYS A 25 -11.07 19.05 11.94
C CYS A 25 -12.26 19.49 11.07
N VAL A 26 -12.02 20.02 9.87
CA VAL A 26 -13.12 20.40 8.95
C VAL A 26 -14.01 19.20 8.63
N PHE A 27 -13.43 18.05 8.31
CA PHE A 27 -14.22 16.84 8.04
C PHE A 27 -14.94 16.32 9.29
N GLU A 28 -14.30 16.32 10.46
CA GLU A 28 -14.90 15.88 11.72
C GLU A 28 -16.06 16.80 12.16
N PHE A 29 -15.92 18.13 12.04
CA PHE A 29 -17.02 19.06 12.29
C PHE A 29 -18.18 18.87 11.30
N THR A 30 -17.86 18.59 10.04
CA THR A 30 -18.89 18.27 9.04
C THR A 30 -19.61 16.97 9.42
N GLN A 31 -18.91 15.97 9.93
CA GLN A 31 -19.52 14.73 10.40
C GLN A 31 -20.44 14.93 11.61
N LEU A 32 -20.05 15.77 12.57
CA LEU A 32 -20.95 16.17 13.67
C LEU A 32 -22.23 16.83 13.14
N TYR A 33 -22.10 17.71 12.14
CA TYR A 33 -23.25 18.34 11.48
C TYR A 33 -24.15 17.33 10.77
N LEU A 34 -23.58 16.27 10.18
CA LEU A 34 -24.31 15.16 9.55
C LEU A 34 -24.96 14.19 10.57
N GLY A 35 -24.83 14.45 11.88
CA GLY A 35 -25.41 13.62 12.93
C GLY A 35 -24.54 12.44 13.36
N ALA A 36 -23.22 12.52 13.16
CA ALA A 36 -22.31 11.52 13.69
C ALA A 36 -22.26 11.55 15.23
N ASP A 37 -22.11 10.38 15.87
CA ASP A 37 -21.97 10.31 17.33
C ASP A 37 -20.69 11.05 17.77
N PRO A 38 -20.77 12.01 18.71
CA PRO A 38 -19.60 12.76 19.20
C PRO A 38 -18.45 11.88 19.70
N LEU A 39 -18.74 10.73 20.31
CA LEU A 39 -17.73 9.81 20.79
C LEU A 39 -16.97 9.16 19.62
N ILE A 40 -17.66 8.81 18.54
CA ILE A 40 -17.08 8.20 17.34
C ILE A 40 -16.19 9.21 16.60
N VAL A 41 -16.68 10.43 16.44
CA VAL A 41 -15.91 11.56 15.88
C VAL A 41 -14.65 11.81 16.72
N PHE A 42 -14.78 11.81 18.05
CA PHE A 42 -13.62 11.96 18.94
C PHE A 42 -12.59 10.84 18.78
N MET A 43 -13.02 9.58 18.75
CA MET A 43 -12.14 8.42 18.54
C MET A 43 -11.44 8.47 17.16
N SER A 44 -12.18 8.86 16.12
CA SER A 44 -11.65 9.09 14.76
C SER A 44 -10.56 10.17 14.77
N ALA A 45 -10.88 11.35 15.32
CA ALA A 45 -9.97 12.48 15.40
C ALA A 45 -8.71 12.15 16.22
N ALA A 46 -8.88 11.49 17.37
CA ALA A 46 -7.77 11.05 18.21
C ALA A 46 -6.88 10.03 17.48
N GLY A 47 -7.48 9.05 16.79
CA GLY A 47 -6.76 8.04 16.02
C GLY A 47 -5.91 8.64 14.91
N ILE A 48 -6.48 9.58 14.15
CA ILE A 48 -5.76 10.32 13.10
C ILE A 48 -4.68 11.23 13.70
N THR A 49 -4.94 11.88 14.84
CA THR A 49 -3.97 12.80 15.46
C THR A 49 -2.75 12.07 16.00
N ILE A 50 -2.92 10.90 16.62
CA ILE A 50 -1.83 10.11 17.18
C ILE A 50 -0.79 9.73 16.11
N THR A 51 -1.22 9.43 14.87
CA THR A 51 -0.29 9.07 13.80
C THR A 51 0.53 10.23 13.25
N PHE A 52 0.23 11.47 13.63
CA PHE A 52 1.06 12.64 13.35
C PHE A 52 2.17 12.86 14.40
N ILE A 53 2.19 12.13 15.52
CA ILE A 53 3.24 12.25 16.54
C ILE A 53 4.65 12.04 15.96
N PRO A 54 4.93 11.02 15.13
CA PRO A 54 6.27 10.87 14.54
C PRO A 54 6.65 12.05 13.64
N LEU A 55 5.68 12.63 12.90
CA LEU A 55 5.91 13.84 12.09
C LEU A 55 6.28 15.05 12.95
N TYR A 56 5.66 15.18 14.13
CA TYR A 56 5.95 16.25 15.09
C TYR A 56 7.36 16.15 15.66
N ILE A 57 7.73 14.95 16.12
CA ILE A 57 8.99 14.72 16.82
C ILE A 57 10.16 14.75 15.83
N TYR A 58 9.99 14.12 14.66
CA TYR A 58 11.11 13.81 13.76
C TYR A 58 11.09 14.54 12.41
N GLY A 59 10.00 15.23 12.05
CA GLY A 59 9.87 15.90 10.76
C GLY A 59 9.53 14.95 9.61
N ARG A 60 9.87 15.33 8.37
CA ARG A 60 9.48 14.59 7.14
C ARG A 60 10.36 13.36 6.88
N ASP A 61 10.36 12.40 7.80
CA ASP A 61 10.98 11.09 7.58
C ASP A 61 9.97 10.05 7.05
N LEU A 62 10.46 8.92 6.56
CA LEU A 62 9.60 7.87 6.01
C LEU A 62 8.83 7.11 7.11
N TYR A 63 9.32 7.13 8.36
CA TYR A 63 8.60 6.58 9.51
C TYR A 63 7.29 7.33 9.80
N ALA A 64 7.34 8.66 9.78
CA ALA A 64 6.15 9.50 9.86
C ALA A 64 5.18 9.21 8.71
N MET A 65 5.70 8.97 7.50
CA MET A 65 4.85 8.65 6.34
C MET A 65 4.16 7.29 6.51
N PHE A 66 4.82 6.29 7.12
CA PHE A 66 4.19 5.00 7.40
C PHE A 66 2.97 5.19 8.31
N SER A 67 3.13 5.97 9.39
CA SER A 67 2.07 6.20 10.37
C SER A 67 0.89 6.95 9.75
N ILE A 68 1.17 8.01 9.00
CA ILE A 68 0.14 8.83 8.34
C ILE A 68 -0.63 8.02 7.29
N LEU A 69 0.07 7.32 6.38
CA LEU A 69 -0.60 6.50 5.35
C LEU A 69 -1.45 5.39 5.98
N PHE A 70 -0.99 4.81 7.09
CA PHE A 70 -1.75 3.81 7.84
C PHE A 70 -3.07 4.40 8.35
N SER A 71 -3.04 5.58 8.98
CA SER A 71 -4.28 6.25 9.43
C SER A 71 -5.22 6.63 8.30
N VAL A 72 -4.68 7.12 7.18
CA VAL A 72 -5.47 7.47 5.98
C VAL A 72 -6.20 6.24 5.45
N ARG A 73 -5.57 5.07 5.46
CA ARG A 73 -6.15 3.82 4.93
C ARG A 73 -7.09 3.11 5.88
N TYR A 74 -6.99 3.32 7.18
CA TYR A 74 -7.93 2.72 8.13
C TYR A 74 -9.14 3.62 8.40
N ILE A 75 -8.91 4.89 8.73
CA ILE A 75 -9.96 5.81 9.21
C ILE A 75 -10.11 7.03 8.30
N GLY A 76 -9.00 7.62 7.81
CA GLY A 76 -9.05 8.89 7.09
C GLY A 76 -9.84 8.84 5.77
N ALA A 77 -9.71 7.76 4.99
CA ALA A 77 -10.49 7.57 3.78
C ALA A 77 -11.98 7.42 4.08
N ALA A 78 -12.33 6.71 5.17
CA ALA A 78 -13.70 6.59 5.65
C ALA A 78 -14.29 7.97 5.99
N LEU A 79 -13.55 8.77 6.78
CA LEU A 79 -13.94 10.13 7.14
C LEU A 79 -14.24 10.99 5.91
N VAL A 80 -13.32 11.01 4.93
CA VAL A 80 -13.51 11.82 3.72
C VAL A 80 -14.68 11.30 2.88
N ILE A 81 -14.72 9.99 2.59
CA ILE A 81 -15.70 9.41 1.68
C ILE A 81 -17.11 9.51 2.29
N LYS A 82 -17.31 9.19 3.57
CA LYS A 82 -18.61 9.34 4.25
C LYS A 82 -19.09 10.79 4.26
N THR A 83 -18.17 11.74 4.46
CA THR A 83 -18.51 13.17 4.40
C THR A 83 -19.00 13.57 3.01
N LEU A 84 -18.33 13.09 1.96
CA LEU A 84 -18.73 13.34 0.57
C LEU A 84 -20.07 12.69 0.21
N TYR A 85 -20.39 11.54 0.81
CA TYR A 85 -21.71 10.91 0.67
C TYR A 85 -22.81 11.57 1.52
N GLY A 86 -22.48 12.53 2.38
CA GLY A 86 -23.43 13.11 3.32
C GLY A 86 -23.95 12.09 4.35
N GLN A 87 -23.18 11.03 4.62
CA GLN A 87 -23.54 9.98 5.56
C GLN A 87 -22.75 10.13 6.87
N PRO A 88 -23.39 9.87 8.04
CA PRO A 88 -22.68 9.90 9.31
C PRO A 88 -21.72 8.71 9.42
N LEU A 89 -20.58 8.89 10.10
CA LEU A 89 -19.52 7.88 10.26
C LEU A 89 -20.03 6.52 10.76
N GLN A 90 -20.98 6.49 11.68
CA GLN A 90 -21.48 5.24 12.26
C GLN A 90 -22.43 4.44 11.35
N SER A 91 -22.93 5.05 10.27
CA SER A 91 -23.92 4.40 9.41
C SER A 91 -23.37 3.13 8.74
N ASN A 92 -24.18 2.07 8.71
CA ASN A 92 -23.88 0.76 8.13
C ASN A 92 -22.75 -0.02 8.82
N LEU A 93 -22.35 0.37 10.03
CA LEU A 93 -21.53 -0.50 10.90
C LEU A 93 -22.44 -1.32 11.81
N LEU A 94 -22.02 -2.54 12.10
CA LEU A 94 -22.65 -3.45 13.04
C LEU A 94 -22.42 -2.97 14.48
N GLU A 95 -21.17 -2.64 14.83
CA GLU A 95 -20.79 -2.18 16.17
C GLU A 95 -19.92 -0.91 16.16
N PRO A 96 -20.51 0.25 15.78
CA PRO A 96 -19.75 1.46 15.46
C PRO A 96 -18.76 1.90 16.56
N THR A 97 -19.21 1.98 17.82
CA THR A 97 -18.37 2.46 18.93
C THR A 97 -17.17 1.54 19.16
N ALA A 98 -17.37 0.23 19.04
CA ALA A 98 -16.30 -0.74 19.26
C ALA A 98 -15.29 -0.72 18.11
N SER A 99 -15.73 -0.66 16.85
CA SER A 99 -14.81 -0.63 15.71
C SER A 99 -13.95 0.65 15.70
N TYR A 100 -14.49 1.81 16.07
CA TYR A 100 -13.69 3.03 16.24
C TYR A 100 -12.75 2.97 17.46
N ALA A 101 -13.16 2.34 18.56
CA ALA A 101 -12.27 2.12 19.71
C ALA A 101 -11.09 1.21 19.36
N TRP A 102 -11.34 0.11 18.63
CA TRP A 102 -10.30 -0.78 18.11
C TRP A 102 -9.39 -0.06 17.10
N ALA A 103 -9.96 0.77 16.24
CA ALA A 103 -9.18 1.56 15.28
C ALA A 103 -8.25 2.56 15.99
N LEU A 104 -8.75 3.26 17.03
CA LEU A 104 -7.93 4.14 17.87
C LEU A 104 -6.79 3.39 18.55
N LEU A 105 -7.09 2.24 19.17
CA LEU A 105 -6.08 1.38 19.81
C LEU A 105 -5.02 0.94 18.79
N LEU A 106 -5.44 0.55 17.59
CA LEU A 106 -4.54 0.18 16.50
C LEU A 106 -3.64 1.35 16.09
N MET A 107 -4.17 2.57 15.95
CA MET A 107 -3.34 3.75 15.64
C MET A 107 -2.27 3.99 16.71
N ALA A 108 -2.60 3.81 17.98
CA ALA A 108 -1.64 3.91 19.08
C ALA A 108 -0.55 2.82 19.02
N ILE A 109 -0.94 1.56 18.77
CA ILE A 109 0.00 0.43 18.64
C ILE A 109 0.93 0.65 17.45
N THR A 110 0.38 0.93 16.27
CA THR A 110 1.17 1.15 15.05
C THR A 110 2.12 2.33 15.20
N THR A 111 1.67 3.42 15.83
CA THR A 111 2.54 4.56 16.13
C THR A 111 3.67 4.15 17.07
N THR A 112 3.39 3.39 18.13
CA THR A 112 4.41 2.88 19.06
C THR A 112 5.42 1.98 18.36
N VAL A 113 4.96 1.05 17.51
CA VAL A 113 5.83 0.18 16.70
C VAL A 113 6.73 1.00 15.78
N ILE A 114 6.19 2.04 15.13
CA ILE A 114 6.96 2.93 14.26
C ILE A 114 8.01 3.73 15.05
N LEU A 115 7.65 4.26 16.21
CA LEU A 115 8.59 4.97 17.09
C LEU A 115 9.71 4.04 17.56
N ALA A 116 9.39 2.81 17.95
CA ALA A 116 10.36 1.79 18.33
C ALA A 116 11.27 1.40 17.15
N ALA A 117 10.69 1.08 15.99
CA ALA A 117 11.44 0.74 14.78
C ALA A 117 12.40 1.86 14.39
N ARG A 118 11.94 3.11 14.48
CA ARG A 118 12.78 4.28 14.24
C ARG A 118 13.89 4.39 15.27
N HIS A 119 13.64 4.19 16.56
CA HIS A 119 14.66 4.26 17.60
C HIS A 119 15.83 3.29 17.31
N PHE A 120 15.52 2.06 16.90
CA PHE A 120 16.50 1.02 16.57
C PHE A 120 17.09 1.10 15.16
N ASP A 121 16.65 2.04 14.32
CA ASP A 121 17.22 2.24 12.98
C ASP A 121 18.69 2.72 13.09
N PRO A 122 19.65 2.03 12.46
CA PRO A 122 21.06 2.42 12.49
C PRO A 122 21.38 3.75 11.78
N GLY A 123 20.48 4.31 10.97
CA GLY A 123 20.73 5.54 10.22
C GLY A 123 21.72 5.36 9.07
N LYS A 124 21.90 4.12 8.57
CA LYS A 124 22.87 3.77 7.52
C LYS A 124 22.18 3.09 6.34
N THR A 125 22.87 3.00 5.21
CA THR A 125 22.42 2.26 4.03
C THR A 125 23.48 1.24 3.62
N LEU A 126 23.05 0.00 3.33
CA LEU A 126 23.92 -1.05 2.81
C LEU A 126 24.40 -0.72 1.39
N PHE A 127 23.52 -0.12 0.58
CA PHE A 127 23.81 0.25 -0.81
C PHE A 127 23.69 1.77 -0.98
N PRO A 128 24.80 2.53 -0.83
CA PRO A 128 24.79 3.97 -1.01
C PRO A 128 24.79 4.32 -2.51
N PHE A 129 23.65 4.21 -3.20
CA PHE A 129 23.60 4.63 -4.61
C PHE A 129 23.99 6.12 -4.73
N PRO A 130 24.84 6.50 -5.72
CA PRO A 130 25.20 7.89 -5.92
C PRO A 130 23.98 8.74 -6.26
N ASN A 131 23.87 9.90 -5.61
CA ASN A 131 22.77 10.84 -5.79
C ASN A 131 23.06 11.89 -6.87
N ASP A 132 24.06 11.71 -7.72
CA ASP A 132 24.30 12.64 -8.82
C ASP A 132 23.25 12.44 -9.95
N PRO A 133 22.87 13.49 -10.70
CA PRO A 133 21.81 13.39 -11.71
C PRO A 133 22.08 12.34 -12.79
N LYS A 134 23.35 12.06 -13.12
CA LYS A 134 23.69 11.05 -14.13
C LYS A 134 23.49 9.65 -13.59
N SER A 135 23.93 9.37 -12.37
CA SER A 135 23.72 8.08 -11.69
C SER A 135 22.26 7.82 -11.39
N LEU A 136 21.49 8.81 -10.91
CA LEU A 136 20.05 8.68 -10.69
C LEU A 136 19.31 8.28 -11.96
N ARG A 137 19.65 8.92 -13.08
CA ARG A 137 19.06 8.59 -14.38
C ARG A 137 19.44 7.20 -14.89
N ARG A 138 20.68 6.75 -14.65
CA ARG A 138 21.09 5.38 -14.97
C ARG A 138 20.34 4.36 -14.13
N LEU A 139 20.23 4.61 -12.83
CA LEU A 139 19.49 3.76 -11.90
C LEU A 139 18.02 3.65 -12.32
N ALA A 140 17.41 4.79 -12.67
CA ALA A 140 16.05 4.86 -13.17
C ALA A 140 15.81 3.93 -14.36
N LEU A 141 16.66 4.04 -15.39
CA LEU A 141 16.53 3.23 -16.61
C LEU A 141 16.75 1.73 -16.36
N ILE A 142 17.81 1.37 -15.63
CA ILE A 142 18.14 -0.04 -15.36
C ILE A 142 17.01 -0.71 -14.59
N CYS A 143 16.58 -0.11 -13.47
CA CYS A 143 15.54 -0.67 -12.62
C CYS A 143 14.18 -0.69 -13.32
N PHE A 144 13.84 0.34 -14.10
CA PHE A 144 12.60 0.38 -14.86
C PHE A 144 12.53 -0.70 -15.94
N VAL A 145 13.61 -0.90 -16.69
CA VAL A 145 13.69 -1.93 -17.73
C VAL A 145 13.59 -3.34 -17.12
N ILE A 146 14.38 -3.63 -16.09
CA ILE A 146 14.34 -4.92 -15.39
C ILE A 146 12.91 -5.18 -14.87
N GLY A 147 12.33 -4.23 -14.14
CA GLY A 147 10.99 -4.39 -13.58
C GLY A 147 9.90 -4.57 -14.64
N THR A 148 9.98 -3.83 -15.76
CA THR A 148 9.04 -3.92 -16.88
C THR A 148 9.10 -5.29 -17.57
N ILE A 149 10.31 -5.79 -17.83
CA ILE A 149 10.52 -7.14 -18.41
C ILE A 149 9.99 -8.20 -17.45
N SER A 150 10.26 -8.06 -16.15
CA SER A 150 9.73 -8.96 -15.13
C SER A 150 8.21 -8.98 -15.09
N TYR A 151 7.54 -7.82 -15.21
CA TYR A 151 6.08 -7.78 -15.35
C TYR A 151 5.59 -8.51 -16.59
N ALA A 152 6.26 -8.37 -17.73
CA ALA A 152 5.89 -9.08 -18.95
C ALA A 152 6.02 -10.61 -18.79
N ILE A 153 7.08 -11.08 -18.11
CA ILE A 153 7.31 -12.52 -17.87
C ILE A 153 6.27 -13.10 -16.90
N VAL A 154 6.01 -12.42 -15.78
CA VAL A 154 4.93 -12.78 -14.84
C VAL A 154 3.59 -12.79 -15.56
N GLY A 155 3.34 -11.73 -16.33
CA GLY A 155 2.18 -11.59 -17.18
C GLY A 155 2.06 -12.68 -18.23
N ALA A 156 3.13 -13.33 -18.69
CA ALA A 156 3.04 -14.46 -19.62
C ALA A 156 2.76 -15.80 -18.91
N THR A 157 3.28 -15.98 -17.70
CA THR A 157 3.28 -17.27 -16.97
C THR A 157 2.04 -17.50 -16.09
N ASP A 158 1.30 -16.45 -15.74
CA ASP A 158 0.15 -16.51 -14.83
C ASP A 158 -1.14 -17.06 -15.48
N SER A 159 -1.12 -18.28 -16.04
CA SER A 159 -2.33 -18.93 -16.58
C SER A 159 -3.01 -19.89 -15.59
N ASN A 160 -2.31 -20.33 -14.53
CA ASN A 160 -2.78 -21.38 -13.61
C ASN A 160 -2.79 -20.96 -12.12
N GLY A 161 -2.67 -19.66 -11.82
CA GLY A 161 -2.61 -19.17 -10.45
C GLY A 161 -1.27 -19.44 -9.77
N THR A 162 -1.00 -18.67 -8.72
CA THR A 162 0.28 -18.65 -7.98
C THR A 162 0.63 -19.97 -7.29
N ALA A 163 -0.33 -20.90 -7.16
CA ALA A 163 -0.15 -22.17 -6.48
C ALA A 163 0.74 -23.17 -7.24
N SER A 164 0.79 -23.12 -8.58
CA SER A 164 1.65 -23.99 -9.40
C SER A 164 2.92 -23.29 -9.91
N ALA A 165 3.16 -22.05 -9.48
CA ALA A 165 4.19 -21.22 -10.06
C ALA A 165 5.55 -21.57 -9.43
N GLY A 166 6.43 -22.20 -10.23
CA GLY A 166 7.76 -22.61 -9.79
C GLY A 166 8.64 -21.46 -9.27
N VAL A 167 9.78 -21.80 -8.66
CA VAL A 167 10.73 -20.85 -8.02
C VAL A 167 11.04 -19.63 -8.90
N LEU A 168 11.14 -19.83 -10.23
CA LEU A 168 11.39 -18.76 -11.19
C LEU A 168 10.32 -17.66 -11.14
N PHE A 169 9.04 -18.00 -11.01
CA PHE A 169 7.96 -17.01 -10.92
C PHE A 169 8.08 -16.14 -9.67
N ILE A 170 8.46 -16.74 -8.53
CA ILE A 170 8.66 -16.03 -7.26
C ILE A 170 9.80 -15.01 -7.38
N VAL A 171 10.91 -15.40 -8.02
CA VAL A 171 12.04 -14.50 -8.25
C VAL A 171 11.64 -13.36 -9.20
N VAL A 172 11.01 -13.68 -10.33
CA VAL A 172 10.66 -12.67 -11.34
C VAL A 172 9.59 -11.70 -10.81
N SER A 173 8.59 -12.17 -10.07
CA SER A 173 7.58 -11.30 -9.44
C SER A 173 8.19 -10.33 -8.42
N SER A 174 9.17 -10.78 -7.63
CA SER A 174 9.92 -9.90 -6.72
C SER A 174 10.68 -8.81 -7.49
N LEU A 175 11.29 -9.16 -8.63
CA LEU A 175 12.04 -8.23 -9.49
C LEU A 175 11.14 -7.20 -10.20
N ALA A 176 9.86 -7.53 -10.46
CA ALA A 176 8.92 -6.60 -11.09
C ALA A 176 8.75 -5.30 -10.29
N SER A 177 8.87 -5.39 -8.95
CA SER A 177 8.81 -4.24 -8.06
C SER A 177 9.92 -3.20 -8.31
N LEU A 178 11.06 -3.58 -8.92
CA LEU A 178 12.16 -2.65 -9.25
C LEU A 178 11.74 -1.52 -10.20
N SER A 179 10.65 -1.71 -10.95
CA SER A 179 10.04 -0.62 -11.72
C SER A 179 9.71 0.61 -10.87
N ASN A 180 9.28 0.41 -9.61
CA ASN A 180 9.02 1.49 -8.66
C ASN A 180 10.30 2.24 -8.30
N LEU A 181 11.41 1.53 -8.06
CA LEU A 181 12.72 2.17 -7.85
C LEU A 181 13.13 3.00 -9.08
N GLY A 182 12.80 2.50 -10.28
CA GLY A 182 12.96 3.23 -11.54
C GLY A 182 12.24 4.58 -11.55
N LEU A 183 10.94 4.56 -11.24
CA LEU A 183 10.09 5.77 -11.16
C LEU A 183 10.59 6.76 -10.09
N ILE A 184 10.97 6.26 -8.91
CA ILE A 184 11.46 7.07 -7.80
C ILE A 184 12.78 7.76 -8.18
N ALA A 185 13.71 7.04 -8.81
CA ALA A 185 14.99 7.58 -9.21
C ALA A 185 14.85 8.66 -10.31
N GLU A 186 13.94 8.49 -11.27
CA GLU A 186 13.67 9.52 -12.29
C GLU A 186 12.96 10.76 -11.68
N ALA A 187 12.06 10.56 -10.71
CA ALA A 187 11.46 11.66 -9.98
C ALA A 187 12.51 12.44 -9.17
N ALA A 188 13.42 11.74 -8.47
CA ALA A 188 14.55 12.35 -7.77
C ALA A 188 15.45 13.15 -8.74
N TYR A 189 15.75 12.59 -9.91
CA TYR A 189 16.49 13.27 -10.97
C TYR A 189 15.81 14.56 -11.44
N ALA A 190 14.49 14.53 -11.67
CA ALA A 190 13.72 15.69 -12.12
C ALA A 190 13.74 16.83 -11.08
N ILE A 191 13.59 16.47 -9.80
CA ILE A 191 13.68 17.41 -8.67
C ILE A 191 15.07 18.03 -8.61
N GLU A 192 16.13 17.23 -8.67
CA GLU A 192 17.50 17.72 -8.54
C GLU A 192 17.88 18.61 -9.72
N LYS A 193 17.63 18.16 -10.95
CA LYS A 193 17.93 18.92 -12.17
C LYS A 193 17.20 20.26 -12.23
N SER A 194 15.97 20.31 -11.72
CA SER A 194 15.15 21.53 -11.75
C SER A 194 15.39 22.47 -10.57
N GLY A 195 16.29 22.12 -9.63
CA GLY A 195 16.48 22.88 -8.40
C GLY A 195 15.21 22.90 -7.53
N ARG A 196 14.51 21.77 -7.43
CA ARG A 196 13.25 21.57 -6.67
C ARG A 196 12.01 22.31 -7.21
N ARG A 197 12.00 22.69 -8.49
CA ARG A 197 10.86 23.39 -9.11
C ARG A 197 9.79 22.46 -9.67
N THR A 198 10.19 21.29 -10.19
CA THR A 198 9.26 20.32 -10.79
C THR A 198 9.57 18.90 -10.35
N LEU A 199 8.52 18.10 -10.20
CA LEU A 199 8.56 16.66 -9.94
C LEU A 199 8.63 15.83 -11.23
N PHE A 200 8.07 16.37 -12.32
CA PHE A 200 7.85 15.61 -13.55
C PHE A 200 8.90 15.93 -14.61
N SER A 201 9.53 14.88 -15.13
CA SER A 201 10.26 14.90 -16.41
C SER A 201 9.39 14.27 -17.50
N PRO A 202 9.61 14.61 -18.79
CA PRO A 202 8.92 13.92 -19.90
C PRO A 202 9.11 12.40 -19.84
N ARG A 203 10.27 11.93 -19.36
CA ARG A 203 10.51 10.49 -19.22
C ARG A 203 9.70 9.86 -18.09
N LEU A 204 9.59 10.53 -16.94
CA LEU A 204 8.75 10.04 -15.85
C LEU A 204 7.30 9.86 -16.33
N LEU A 205 6.79 10.80 -17.14
CA LEU A 205 5.46 10.68 -17.75
C LEU A 205 5.37 9.48 -18.70
N THR A 206 6.39 9.25 -19.54
CA THR A 206 6.41 8.05 -20.41
C THR A 206 6.49 6.74 -19.62
N MET A 207 7.28 6.72 -18.53
CA MET A 207 7.39 5.55 -17.66
C MET A 207 6.05 5.27 -16.96
N LEU A 208 5.38 6.30 -16.43
CA LEU A 208 4.06 6.18 -15.83
C LEU A 208 3.01 5.70 -16.83
N ALA A 209 3.02 6.23 -18.07
CA ALA A 209 2.14 5.77 -19.13
C ALA A 209 2.39 4.29 -19.48
N ALA A 210 3.66 3.88 -19.59
CA ALA A 210 4.01 2.48 -19.84
C ALA A 210 3.56 1.57 -18.67
N THR A 211 3.77 1.98 -17.42
CA THR A 211 3.29 1.23 -16.25
C THR A 211 1.78 1.13 -16.22
N LEU A 212 1.05 2.20 -16.57
CA LEU A 212 -0.41 2.19 -16.66
C LEU A 212 -0.90 1.18 -17.70
N LEU A 213 -0.28 1.16 -18.90
CA LEU A 213 -0.62 0.20 -19.96
C LEU A 213 -0.37 -1.24 -19.53
N ILE A 214 0.78 -1.52 -18.91
CA ILE A 214 1.11 -2.86 -18.38
C ILE A 214 0.08 -3.29 -17.33
N VAL A 215 -0.29 -2.38 -16.43
CA VAL A 215 -1.24 -2.65 -15.36
C VAL A 215 -2.66 -2.89 -15.88
N ILE A 216 -3.09 -2.19 -16.94
CA ILE A 216 -4.35 -2.48 -17.62
C ILE A 216 -4.29 -3.86 -18.28
N ALA A 217 -3.20 -4.16 -19.01
CA ALA A 217 -3.04 -5.43 -19.72
C ALA A 217 -2.96 -6.64 -18.78
N LEU A 218 -2.34 -6.49 -17.60
CA LEU A 218 -2.13 -7.55 -16.62
C LEU A 218 -3.10 -7.51 -15.43
N ASN A 219 -4.05 -6.56 -15.42
CA ASN A 219 -4.96 -6.30 -14.29
C ASN A 219 -4.25 -6.10 -12.93
N ALA A 220 -3.03 -5.55 -12.93
CA ALA A 220 -2.16 -5.45 -11.76
C ALA A 220 -2.25 -4.07 -11.06
N ARG A 221 -3.48 -3.62 -10.74
CA ARG A 221 -3.77 -2.24 -10.27
C ARG A 221 -2.91 -1.75 -9.10
N GLY A 222 -2.55 -2.65 -8.18
CA GLY A 222 -1.71 -2.33 -7.03
C GLY A 222 -0.30 -1.83 -7.42
N ALA A 223 0.26 -2.32 -8.52
CA ALA A 223 1.59 -1.92 -8.98
C ALA A 223 1.65 -0.44 -9.37
N PHE A 224 0.66 0.03 -10.15
CA PHE A 224 0.58 1.43 -10.54
C PHE A 224 0.33 2.34 -9.32
N LEU A 225 -0.57 1.93 -8.43
CA LEU A 225 -0.90 2.70 -7.23
C LEU A 225 0.33 2.85 -6.31
N ASN A 226 1.12 1.78 -6.13
CA ASN A 226 2.37 1.84 -5.38
C ASN A 226 3.36 2.85 -5.99
N GLY A 227 3.52 2.86 -7.32
CA GLY A 227 4.35 3.86 -8.01
C GLY A 227 3.86 5.30 -7.80
N VAL A 228 2.54 5.53 -7.85
CA VAL A 228 1.95 6.86 -7.57
C VAL A 228 2.19 7.28 -6.12
N ILE A 229 1.97 6.38 -5.14
CA ILE A 229 2.24 6.66 -3.72
C ILE A 229 3.70 7.06 -3.52
N ALA A 230 4.64 6.34 -4.16
CA ALA A 230 6.06 6.65 -4.09
C ALA A 230 6.38 8.07 -4.60
N ILE A 231 5.76 8.47 -5.71
CA ILE A 231 5.91 9.81 -6.32
C ILE A 231 5.29 10.90 -5.42
N VAL A 232 4.18 10.62 -4.75
CA VAL A 232 3.57 11.55 -3.78
C VAL A 232 4.48 11.72 -2.56
N VAL A 233 5.03 10.62 -2.04
CA VAL A 233 5.91 10.61 -0.87
C VAL A 233 7.22 11.34 -1.15
N ILE A 234 7.86 11.11 -2.31
CA ILE A 234 9.05 11.86 -2.68
C ILE A 234 8.73 13.35 -2.85
N ALA A 235 7.60 13.71 -3.47
CA ALA A 235 7.20 15.12 -3.59
C ALA A 235 6.99 15.78 -2.23
N PHE A 236 6.38 15.07 -1.28
CA PHE A 236 6.17 15.55 0.09
C PHE A 236 7.49 15.78 0.82
N ILE A 237 8.38 14.81 0.80
CA ILE A 237 9.67 14.86 1.49
C ILE A 237 10.56 15.98 0.92
N TYR A 238 10.63 16.09 -0.41
CA TYR A 238 11.44 17.12 -1.09
C TYR A 238 10.77 18.49 -1.19
N ARG A 239 9.54 18.64 -0.67
CA ARG A 239 8.75 19.89 -0.65
C ARG A 239 8.44 20.46 -2.04
N VAL A 240 8.11 19.60 -2.99
CA VAL A 240 7.79 19.98 -4.37
C VAL A 240 6.28 19.84 -4.66
N ILE A 241 5.46 19.65 -3.62
CA ILE A 241 4.00 19.61 -3.78
C ILE A 241 3.48 21.03 -4.06
N HIS A 242 2.99 21.22 -5.29
CA HIS A 242 2.28 22.43 -5.71
C HIS A 242 0.78 22.16 -5.75
N PHE A 243 -0.05 23.19 -5.55
CA PHE A 243 -1.51 23.07 -5.60
C PHE A 243 -2.03 22.43 -6.89
N ARG A 244 -1.41 22.74 -8.04
CA ARG A 244 -1.71 22.11 -9.33
C ARG A 244 -1.61 20.57 -9.30
N TYR A 245 -0.67 20.01 -8.53
CA TYR A 245 -0.52 18.56 -8.42
C TYR A 245 -1.62 17.94 -7.56
N ILE A 246 -2.12 18.67 -6.56
CA ILE A 246 -3.28 18.26 -5.76
C ILE A 246 -4.52 18.20 -6.64
N VAL A 247 -4.76 19.23 -7.46
CA VAL A 247 -5.89 19.27 -8.40
C VAL A 247 -5.80 18.16 -9.44
N ILE A 248 -4.64 17.97 -10.07
CA ILE A 248 -4.42 16.88 -11.04
C ILE A 248 -4.61 15.51 -10.37
N GLY A 249 -4.12 15.34 -9.14
CA GLY A 249 -4.30 14.12 -8.36
C GLY A 249 -5.78 13.83 -8.05
N ALA A 250 -6.55 14.86 -7.68
CA ALA A 250 -7.98 14.73 -7.43
C ALA A 250 -8.76 14.36 -8.71
N LEU A 251 -8.44 15.00 -9.84
CA LEU A 251 -9.02 14.65 -11.14
C LEU A 251 -8.67 13.22 -11.56
N PHE A 252 -7.41 12.81 -11.35
CA PHE A 252 -6.98 11.44 -11.62
C PHE A 252 -7.70 10.42 -10.72
N LEU A 253 -7.87 10.73 -9.43
CA LEU A 253 -8.59 9.86 -8.50
C LEU A 253 -10.07 9.72 -8.91
N ALA A 254 -10.72 10.81 -9.30
CA ALA A 254 -12.08 10.77 -9.83
C ALA A 254 -12.15 9.90 -11.10
N PHE A 255 -11.25 10.11 -12.06
CA PHE A 255 -11.16 9.26 -13.26
C PHE A 255 -10.93 7.78 -12.90
N PHE A 256 -10.05 7.49 -11.95
CA PHE A 256 -9.78 6.12 -11.51
C PHE A 256 -11.01 5.47 -10.87
N MET A 257 -11.73 6.18 -9.99
CA MET A 257 -12.91 5.65 -9.30
C MET A 257 -14.11 5.48 -10.22
N TYR A 258 -14.39 6.44 -11.11
CA TYR A 258 -15.59 6.44 -11.94
C TYR A 258 -15.43 5.75 -13.29
N PHE A 259 -14.20 5.61 -13.81
CA PHE A 259 -13.95 5.04 -15.13
C PHE A 259 -13.07 3.78 -15.06
N LEU A 260 -11.84 3.91 -14.55
CA LEU A 260 -10.87 2.81 -14.61
C LEU A 260 -11.29 1.62 -13.74
N SER A 261 -11.74 1.87 -12.50
CA SER A 261 -12.08 0.80 -11.57
C SER A 261 -13.28 -0.04 -12.02
N PRO A 262 -14.45 0.52 -12.40
CA PRO A 262 -15.57 -0.25 -12.93
C PRO A 262 -15.19 -1.05 -14.18
N MET A 263 -14.44 -0.44 -15.10
CA MET A 263 -13.98 -1.11 -16.32
C MET A 263 -13.08 -2.31 -15.99
N THR A 264 -12.11 -2.16 -15.08
CA THR A 264 -11.24 -3.27 -14.68
C THR A 264 -11.97 -4.38 -13.93
N LEU A 265 -13.02 -4.04 -13.16
CA LEU A 265 -13.89 -5.03 -12.51
C LEU A 265 -14.71 -5.81 -13.54
N TYR A 266 -15.29 -5.11 -14.52
CA TYR A 266 -16.02 -5.74 -15.62
C TYR A 266 -15.10 -6.67 -16.44
N LEU A 267 -13.91 -6.21 -16.82
CA LEU A 267 -12.93 -7.02 -17.54
C LEU A 267 -12.49 -8.25 -16.75
N ARG A 268 -12.38 -8.16 -15.42
CA ARG A 268 -12.01 -9.31 -14.56
C ARG A 268 -13.00 -10.48 -14.67
N MET A 269 -14.26 -10.21 -15.01
CA MET A 269 -15.28 -11.26 -15.18
C MET A 269 -15.06 -12.08 -16.45
N GLN A 270 -14.34 -11.54 -17.42
CA GLN A 270 -14.12 -12.15 -18.71
C GLN A 270 -12.88 -13.05 -18.61
N ARG A 271 -13.07 -14.32 -18.26
CA ARG A 271 -12.00 -15.31 -18.22
C ARG A 271 -11.63 -15.71 -19.66
N MET A 272 -10.62 -15.04 -20.22
CA MET A 272 -10.18 -15.25 -21.61
C MET A 272 -8.66 -15.36 -21.72
N PRO A 273 -8.13 -16.00 -22.78
CA PRO A 273 -6.71 -15.97 -23.11
C PRO A 273 -6.17 -14.54 -23.25
N LYS A 274 -4.93 -14.29 -22.79
CA LYS A 274 -4.38 -12.93 -22.59
C LYS A 274 -4.38 -12.03 -23.82
N LEU A 275 -4.11 -12.58 -25.01
CA LEU A 275 -4.17 -11.80 -26.25
C LEU A 275 -5.59 -11.32 -26.58
N GLN A 276 -6.60 -12.18 -26.36
CA GLN A 276 -8.01 -11.84 -26.51
C GLN A 276 -8.45 -10.87 -25.41
N PHE A 277 -7.94 -11.02 -24.19
CA PHE A 277 -8.18 -10.09 -23.10
C PHE A 277 -7.68 -8.68 -23.41
N ILE A 278 -6.48 -8.54 -24.01
CA ILE A 278 -5.93 -7.23 -24.38
C ILE A 278 -6.81 -6.56 -25.45
N GLN A 279 -7.23 -7.30 -26.47
CA GLN A 279 -8.14 -6.80 -27.50
C GLN A 279 -9.49 -6.38 -26.89
N LEU A 280 -10.07 -7.24 -26.05
CA LEU A 280 -11.30 -6.94 -25.33
C LEU A 280 -11.18 -5.72 -24.42
N ALA A 281 -10.05 -5.56 -23.73
CA ALA A 281 -9.80 -4.42 -22.86
C ALA A 281 -9.74 -3.10 -23.65
N LEU A 282 -9.08 -3.11 -24.81
CA LEU A 282 -9.04 -1.96 -25.72
C LEU A 282 -10.43 -1.65 -26.28
N ASP A 283 -11.15 -2.66 -26.77
CA ASP A 283 -12.50 -2.50 -27.32
C ASP A 283 -13.48 -2.02 -26.25
N THR A 284 -13.38 -2.54 -25.03
CA THR A 284 -14.20 -2.11 -23.88
C THR A 284 -13.87 -0.68 -23.50
N ALA A 285 -12.61 -0.26 -23.50
CA ALA A 285 -12.22 1.11 -23.22
C ALA A 285 -12.76 2.09 -24.27
N VAL A 286 -12.65 1.75 -25.56
CA VAL A 286 -13.21 2.54 -26.66
C VAL A 286 -14.73 2.62 -26.55
N LYS A 287 -15.42 1.48 -26.45
CA LYS A 287 -16.89 1.42 -26.32
C LYS A 287 -17.38 2.16 -25.08
N ALA A 288 -16.75 1.99 -23.92
CA ALA A 288 -17.12 2.70 -22.70
C ALA A 288 -16.93 4.22 -22.82
N THR A 289 -15.98 4.67 -23.64
CA THR A 289 -15.74 6.10 -23.89
C THR A 289 -16.83 6.72 -24.74
N PHE A 290 -17.28 6.02 -25.79
CA PHE A 290 -18.20 6.58 -26.80
C PHE A 290 -19.67 6.16 -26.64
N ASP A 291 -19.96 5.06 -25.94
CA ASP A 291 -21.31 4.56 -25.69
C ASP A 291 -21.71 4.70 -24.22
N SER A 292 -22.62 5.64 -23.96
CA SER A 292 -23.15 5.91 -22.62
C SER A 292 -23.98 4.74 -22.05
N ASN A 293 -24.68 3.98 -22.89
CA ASN A 293 -25.48 2.83 -22.45
C ASN A 293 -24.55 1.69 -22.04
N PHE A 294 -23.52 1.42 -22.83
CA PHE A 294 -22.53 0.41 -22.48
C PHE A 294 -21.77 0.76 -21.18
N ARG A 295 -21.47 2.05 -20.96
CA ARG A 295 -20.90 2.51 -19.68
C ARG A 295 -21.82 2.24 -18.51
N LYS A 296 -23.13 2.46 -18.67
CA LYS A 296 -24.14 2.14 -17.65
C LYS A 296 -24.17 0.63 -17.37
N THR A 297 -24.14 -0.21 -18.42
CA THR A 297 -24.04 -1.66 -18.27
C THR A 297 -22.79 -2.09 -17.52
N ILE A 298 -21.62 -1.50 -17.79
CA ILE A 298 -20.38 -1.78 -17.04
C ILE A 298 -20.56 -1.43 -15.56
N TYR A 299 -21.15 -0.29 -15.25
CA TYR A 299 -21.35 0.17 -13.87
C TYR A 299 -22.33 -0.74 -13.12
N GLU A 300 -23.46 -1.08 -13.74
CA GLU A 300 -24.45 -2.02 -13.18
C GLU A 300 -23.85 -3.41 -12.99
N THR A 301 -23.13 -3.93 -13.99
CA THR A 301 -22.46 -5.22 -13.90
C THR A 301 -21.41 -5.21 -12.77
N ALA A 302 -20.60 -4.16 -12.65
CA ALA A 302 -19.64 -4.05 -11.55
C ALA A 302 -20.32 -3.98 -10.17
N LYS A 303 -21.53 -3.40 -10.09
CA LYS A 303 -22.32 -3.30 -8.86
C LYS A 303 -22.89 -4.65 -8.40
N TYR A 304 -23.32 -5.50 -9.32
CA TYR A 304 -24.01 -6.76 -9.00
C TYR A 304 -23.09 -7.98 -9.00
N THR A 305 -22.02 -7.98 -9.81
CA THR A 305 -21.16 -9.18 -9.93
C THR A 305 -20.08 -9.29 -8.85
N ALA A 306 -19.91 -8.28 -7.98
CA ALA A 306 -19.02 -8.43 -6.83
C ALA A 306 -19.45 -9.57 -5.88
N LEU A 307 -20.72 -9.99 -5.92
CA LEU A 307 -21.33 -10.86 -4.89
C LEU A 307 -22.48 -11.73 -5.43
N GLY A 308 -22.45 -12.13 -6.71
CA GLY A 308 -23.59 -12.72 -7.43
C GLY A 308 -24.30 -13.94 -6.80
N ASP A 309 -23.79 -14.54 -5.73
CA ASP A 309 -24.43 -15.66 -5.03
C ASP A 309 -24.42 -15.58 -3.50
N ILE A 310 -24.05 -14.45 -2.88
CA ILE A 310 -24.32 -14.27 -1.44
C ILE A 310 -25.79 -13.87 -1.32
N LYS A 311 -26.63 -14.82 -0.91
CA LYS A 311 -28.08 -14.62 -0.72
C LYS A 311 -28.44 -13.57 0.34
N ASP A 312 -27.46 -13.18 1.16
CA ASP A 312 -27.55 -12.16 2.20
C ASP A 312 -26.61 -10.99 1.88
N ASP A 313 -26.92 -9.80 2.39
CA ASP A 313 -26.01 -8.65 2.30
C ASP A 313 -24.60 -9.03 2.74
N PRO A 314 -23.54 -8.66 1.99
CA PRO A 314 -22.17 -8.88 2.48
C PRO A 314 -22.06 -8.19 3.84
N PRO A 315 -21.60 -8.87 4.90
CA PRO A 315 -21.63 -8.32 6.26
C PRO A 315 -20.67 -7.12 6.48
N TYR A 316 -20.07 -6.57 5.40
CA TYR A 316 -19.10 -5.47 5.46
C TYR A 316 -19.33 -4.34 4.42
N ASP A 317 -20.57 -4.09 3.96
CA ASP A 317 -20.83 -2.92 3.09
C ASP A 317 -21.00 -1.61 3.87
N TYR A 318 -19.87 -0.99 4.22
CA TYR A 318 -19.86 0.22 5.03
C TYR A 318 -20.47 1.44 4.32
N TYR A 319 -20.40 1.55 3.00
CA TYR A 319 -20.93 2.72 2.28
C TYR A 319 -22.36 2.54 1.76
N GLY A 320 -22.95 1.35 1.89
CA GLY A 320 -24.27 1.03 1.35
C GLY A 320 -24.32 1.04 -0.18
N ASP A 321 -23.15 0.91 -0.82
CA ASP A 321 -23.02 0.77 -2.26
C ASP A 321 -22.03 -0.34 -2.57
N ARG A 322 -22.59 -1.49 -2.96
CA ARG A 322 -21.86 -2.71 -3.31
C ARG A 322 -20.85 -2.54 -4.44
N SER A 323 -21.01 -1.52 -5.30
CA SER A 323 -20.04 -1.21 -6.37
C SER A 323 -18.81 -0.45 -5.87
N ASN A 324 -18.88 0.11 -4.66
CA ASN A 324 -18.03 1.20 -4.27
C ASN A 324 -16.63 0.74 -3.88
N VAL A 325 -15.63 1.29 -4.57
CA VAL A 325 -14.20 1.14 -4.28
C VAL A 325 -13.85 1.60 -2.86
N GLY A 326 -14.69 2.43 -2.24
CA GLY A 326 -14.55 2.91 -0.86
C GLY A 326 -14.29 1.80 0.15
N ASN A 327 -14.99 0.65 0.05
CA ASN A 327 -14.78 -0.49 0.95
C ASN A 327 -13.37 -1.10 0.85
N ARG A 328 -12.62 -0.80 -0.22
CA ARG A 328 -11.20 -1.18 -0.41
C ARG A 328 -10.23 -0.06 -0.02
N LEU A 329 -10.71 1.17 0.15
CA LEU A 329 -9.90 2.33 0.53
C LEU A 329 -9.85 2.53 2.04
N SER A 330 -10.86 2.05 2.77
CA SER A 330 -10.97 2.09 4.23
C SER A 330 -11.12 0.70 4.84
N PHE A 331 -10.35 0.40 5.88
CA PHE A 331 -10.39 -0.90 6.56
C PHE A 331 -11.36 -0.96 7.76
N ILE A 332 -12.00 0.16 8.14
CA ILE A 332 -12.87 0.19 9.33
C ILE A 332 -14.10 -0.71 9.22
N GLY A 333 -14.76 -0.78 8.06
CA GLY A 333 -15.90 -1.68 7.85
C GLY A 333 -15.52 -3.15 7.93
N LEU A 334 -14.32 -3.52 7.45
CA LEU A 334 -13.80 -4.87 7.58
C LEU A 334 -13.44 -5.18 9.04
N LEU A 335 -12.82 -4.24 9.76
CA LEU A 335 -12.51 -4.39 11.19
C LEU A 335 -13.77 -4.69 12.00
N ASP A 336 -14.85 -3.96 11.72
CA ASP A 336 -16.15 -4.12 12.37
C ASP A 336 -16.76 -5.50 12.10
N ALA A 337 -16.79 -5.93 10.84
CA ALA A 337 -17.28 -7.26 10.46
C ALA A 337 -16.46 -8.39 11.12
N VAL A 338 -15.13 -8.25 11.20
CA VAL A 338 -14.27 -9.22 11.90
C VAL A 338 -14.56 -9.23 13.38
N TYR A 339 -14.65 -8.06 14.02
CA TYR A 339 -14.95 -7.98 15.44
C TYR A 339 -16.30 -8.64 15.78
N SER A 340 -17.36 -8.31 15.03
CA SER A 340 -18.69 -8.93 15.18
C SER A 340 -18.63 -10.45 14.97
N GLY A 341 -17.91 -10.91 13.93
CA GLY A 341 -17.71 -12.34 13.67
C GLY A 341 -17.02 -13.06 14.83
N THR A 342 -15.98 -12.44 15.41
CA THR A 342 -15.22 -13.03 16.53
C THR A 342 -15.98 -13.11 17.85
N LYS A 343 -17.03 -12.30 18.05
CA LYS A 343 -17.89 -12.43 19.23
C LYS A 343 -18.81 -13.64 19.17
N THR A 344 -19.24 -13.99 17.96
CA THR A 344 -20.27 -15.03 17.75
C THR A 344 -19.67 -16.41 17.52
N ARG A 345 -18.36 -16.49 17.26
CA ARG A 345 -17.66 -17.72 16.91
C ARG A 345 -16.42 -17.97 17.76
N ALA A 346 -15.99 -19.23 17.83
CA ALA A 346 -14.77 -19.61 18.54
C ALA A 346 -13.54 -19.00 17.85
N LEU A 347 -12.56 -18.58 18.66
CA LEU A 347 -11.27 -18.10 18.17
C LEU A 347 -10.54 -19.20 17.41
N ILE A 348 -9.90 -18.84 16.29
CA ILE A 348 -9.22 -19.80 15.39
C ILE A 348 -8.01 -20.45 16.08
N GLY A 349 -7.33 -19.72 16.97
CA GLY A 349 -6.12 -20.16 17.65
C GLY A 349 -4.91 -20.33 16.72
N SER A 350 -4.05 -21.29 17.06
CA SER A 350 -2.76 -21.53 16.38
C SER A 350 -2.88 -22.08 14.95
N THR A 351 -4.07 -22.52 14.54
CA THR A 351 -4.33 -23.10 13.21
C THR A 351 -3.99 -22.12 12.08
N ALA A 352 -4.27 -20.82 12.26
CA ALA A 352 -3.94 -19.79 11.28
C ALA A 352 -2.42 -19.66 11.06
N ILE A 353 -1.61 -19.73 12.12
CA ILE A 353 -0.14 -19.68 12.04
C ILE A 353 0.40 -20.94 11.36
N LYS A 354 -0.15 -22.11 11.69
CA LYS A 354 0.24 -23.38 11.04
C LYS A 354 -0.01 -23.34 9.54
N ARG A 355 -1.18 -22.84 9.12
CA ARG A 355 -1.53 -22.65 7.71
C ARG A 355 -0.60 -21.64 7.03
N SER A 356 -0.33 -20.52 7.69
CA SER A 356 0.61 -19.52 7.18
C SER A 356 2.01 -20.10 6.99
N LEU A 357 2.46 -20.97 7.90
CA LEU A 357 3.75 -21.65 7.78
C LEU A 357 3.75 -22.66 6.62
N SER A 358 2.69 -23.47 6.48
CA SER A 358 2.58 -24.44 5.38
C SER A 358 2.58 -23.75 4.02
N ASP A 359 1.97 -22.58 3.89
CA ASP A 359 1.95 -21.79 2.65
C ASP A 359 3.32 -21.21 2.27
N ILE A 360 4.26 -21.12 3.20
CA ILE A 360 5.59 -20.54 2.98
C ILE A 360 6.69 -21.60 2.90
N MET A 361 6.53 -22.73 3.58
CA MET A 361 7.56 -23.76 3.55
C MET A 361 7.62 -24.45 2.18
N PRO A 362 8.80 -24.85 1.69
CA PRO A 362 8.90 -25.58 0.44
C PRO A 362 8.08 -26.88 0.47
N GLY A 363 7.37 -27.18 -0.63
CA GLY A 363 6.55 -28.39 -0.73
C GLY A 363 7.35 -29.70 -0.60
N PHE A 364 8.65 -29.68 -0.93
CA PHE A 364 9.53 -30.84 -0.74
C PHE A 364 9.75 -31.21 0.73
N LEU A 365 9.45 -30.30 1.68
CA LEU A 365 9.46 -30.61 3.11
C LEU A 365 8.14 -31.24 3.59
N GLY A 366 7.25 -31.64 2.67
CA GLY A 366 5.98 -32.30 2.99
C GLY A 366 4.83 -31.35 3.35
N TYR A 367 5.00 -30.04 3.16
CA TYR A 367 3.94 -29.06 3.38
C TYR A 367 2.99 -28.99 2.19
N VAL A 368 1.71 -29.28 2.44
CA VAL A 368 0.63 -29.15 1.45
C VAL A 368 0.25 -27.68 1.34
N LYS A 369 0.14 -27.20 0.10
CA LYS A 369 -0.37 -25.86 -0.21
C LYS A 369 -1.87 -25.92 -0.33
N GLU A 370 -2.57 -25.08 0.40
CA GLU A 370 -4.02 -24.96 0.31
C GLU A 370 -4.40 -24.04 -0.85
N ASP A 371 -5.48 -24.37 -1.57
CA ASP A 371 -5.92 -23.59 -2.73
C ASP A 371 -6.58 -22.25 -2.33
N ALA A 372 -7.18 -22.19 -1.14
CA ALA A 372 -7.84 -20.99 -0.64
C ALA A 372 -6.84 -20.04 0.03
N ASN A 373 -6.88 -18.76 -0.35
CA ASN A 373 -6.11 -17.71 0.31
C ASN A 373 -6.47 -17.65 1.82
N LEU A 374 -5.47 -17.40 2.66
CA LEU A 374 -5.62 -17.33 4.11
C LEU A 374 -6.71 -16.34 4.53
N GLY A 375 -6.81 -15.18 3.88
CA GLY A 375 -7.83 -14.20 4.21
C GLY A 375 -9.26 -14.70 3.96
N ASP A 376 -9.51 -15.39 2.83
CA ASP A 376 -10.83 -15.98 2.55
C ASP A 376 -11.15 -17.10 3.54
N TRP A 377 -10.16 -17.96 3.83
CA TRP A 377 -10.31 -19.02 4.82
C TRP A 377 -10.64 -18.46 6.21
N MET A 378 -9.96 -17.40 6.64
CA MET A 378 -10.28 -16.71 7.88
C MET A 378 -11.68 -16.12 7.85
N GLY A 379 -12.07 -15.51 6.74
CA GLY A 379 -13.44 -15.04 6.48
C GLY A 379 -14.49 -16.12 6.69
N TRP A 380 -14.22 -17.36 6.26
CA TRP A 380 -15.09 -18.51 6.51
C TRP A 380 -15.18 -18.87 7.99
N GLN A 381 -14.04 -18.85 8.70
CA GLN A 381 -14.00 -19.16 10.13
C GLN A 381 -14.77 -18.12 10.94
N VAL A 382 -14.59 -16.83 10.66
CA VAL A 382 -15.28 -15.74 11.39
C VAL A 382 -16.71 -15.47 10.89
N GLY A 383 -17.14 -16.11 9.80
CA GLY A 383 -18.51 -16.03 9.31
C GLY A 383 -18.83 -14.82 8.43
N ILE A 384 -17.81 -14.11 7.94
CA ILE A 384 -17.95 -13.02 6.97
C ILE A 384 -18.21 -13.58 5.57
N LEU A 385 -17.66 -14.76 5.27
CA LEU A 385 -17.79 -15.46 4.00
C LEU A 385 -18.33 -16.88 4.24
N GLN A 386 -18.96 -17.46 3.22
CA GLN A 386 -19.37 -18.87 3.23
C GLN A 386 -18.36 -19.70 2.39
N PRO A 387 -17.94 -20.89 2.84
CA PRO A 387 -17.24 -21.84 1.96
C PRO A 387 -18.18 -22.31 0.84
N PRO A 388 -17.71 -22.50 -0.41
CA PRO A 388 -16.33 -22.39 -0.90
C PRO A 388 -16.03 -21.05 -1.60
N TYR A 389 -16.74 -19.96 -1.26
CA TYR A 389 -16.61 -18.68 -1.99
C TYR A 389 -15.26 -18.01 -1.73
N ILE A 390 -14.55 -17.67 -2.82
CA ILE A 390 -13.23 -17.02 -2.80
C ILE A 390 -13.41 -15.58 -3.31
N THR A 391 -13.12 -14.60 -2.46
CA THR A 391 -13.28 -13.17 -2.77
C THR A 391 -11.94 -12.42 -2.78
N TYR A 392 -10.86 -13.08 -2.35
CA TYR A 392 -9.54 -12.49 -2.09
C TYR A 392 -9.63 -11.35 -1.07
N ILE A 393 -10.33 -11.59 0.03
CA ILE A 393 -10.40 -10.64 1.14
C ILE A 393 -9.03 -10.55 1.82
N ASN A 394 -8.50 -9.33 1.96
CA ASN A 394 -7.25 -9.08 2.66
C ASN A 394 -7.58 -8.64 4.07
N PHE A 395 -7.45 -9.55 5.04
CA PHE A 395 -7.46 -9.20 6.44
C PHE A 395 -6.16 -8.44 6.73
N GLY A 396 -6.25 -7.25 7.32
CA GLY A 396 -5.08 -6.62 7.90
C GLY A 396 -4.58 -7.47 9.07
N LEU A 397 -3.27 -7.49 9.30
CA LEU A 397 -2.63 -8.20 10.41
C LEU A 397 -3.30 -8.02 11.80
N PRO A 398 -3.79 -6.82 12.20
CA PRO A 398 -4.51 -6.67 13.47
C PRO A 398 -5.81 -7.48 13.51
N MET A 399 -6.53 -7.56 12.39
CA MET A 399 -7.77 -8.32 12.27
C MET A 399 -7.50 -9.83 12.34
N GLU A 400 -6.37 -10.28 11.79
CA GLU A 400 -5.91 -11.65 11.96
C GLU A 400 -5.64 -11.96 13.44
N GLY A 401 -4.92 -11.07 14.13
CA GLY A 401 -4.68 -11.19 15.56
C GLY A 401 -5.99 -11.29 16.36
N LEU A 402 -6.96 -10.45 16.04
CA LEU A 402 -8.30 -10.48 16.66
C LEU A 402 -9.02 -11.80 16.42
N ALA A 403 -9.02 -12.30 15.19
CA ALA A 403 -9.69 -13.55 14.83
C ALA A 403 -9.04 -14.80 15.43
N THR A 404 -7.72 -14.75 15.66
CA THR A 404 -6.95 -15.90 16.12
C THR A 404 -6.90 -16.00 17.64
N TRP A 405 -6.65 -14.88 18.33
CA TRP A 405 -6.44 -14.88 19.79
C TRP A 405 -7.28 -13.82 20.52
N GLY A 406 -8.12 -13.06 19.82
CA GLY A 406 -8.88 -11.96 20.42
C GLY A 406 -8.01 -10.74 20.71
N TRP A 407 -8.29 -10.04 21.80
CA TRP A 407 -7.59 -8.80 22.15
C TRP A 407 -6.06 -8.95 22.32
N PRO A 408 -5.50 -10.04 22.90
CA PRO A 408 -4.05 -10.21 22.98
C PRO A 408 -3.42 -10.34 21.59
N GLY A 409 -4.08 -11.04 20.67
CA GLY A 409 -3.63 -11.18 19.29
C GLY A 409 -3.65 -9.85 18.54
N PHE A 410 -4.71 -9.06 18.71
CA PHE A 410 -4.82 -7.72 18.10
C PHE A 410 -3.63 -6.81 18.46
N ILE A 411 -3.15 -6.90 19.70
CA ILE A 411 -2.01 -6.11 20.17
C ILE A 411 -0.67 -6.74 19.74
N ALA A 412 -0.52 -8.04 19.94
CA ALA A 412 0.77 -8.72 19.77
C ALA A 412 1.16 -8.86 18.30
N TYR A 413 0.21 -9.11 17.39
CA TYR A 413 0.51 -9.39 15.98
C TYR A 413 1.25 -8.24 15.30
N PRO A 414 0.76 -6.97 15.35
CA PRO A 414 1.51 -5.83 14.82
C PRO A 414 2.94 -5.75 15.36
N VAL A 415 3.14 -5.99 16.65
CA VAL A 415 4.47 -5.96 17.26
C VAL A 415 5.36 -7.09 16.76
N ILE A 416 4.84 -8.32 16.68
CA ILE A 416 5.61 -9.51 16.31
C ILE A 416 5.98 -9.55 14.83
N PHE A 417 5.12 -9.06 13.93
CA PHE A 417 5.36 -9.15 12.49
C PHE A 417 5.81 -7.83 11.85
N ILE A 418 5.23 -6.69 12.22
CA ILE A 418 5.61 -5.40 11.60
C ILE A 418 7.00 -4.97 12.09
N LEU A 419 7.27 -5.06 13.39
CA LEU A 419 8.54 -4.55 13.94
C LEU A 419 9.76 -5.27 13.34
N PRO A 420 9.86 -6.61 13.32
CA PRO A 420 11.04 -7.27 12.76
C PRO A 420 11.22 -7.00 11.27
N VAL A 421 10.13 -6.91 10.51
CA VAL A 421 10.18 -6.58 9.08
C VAL A 421 10.65 -5.15 8.86
N LEU A 422 10.11 -4.17 9.60
CA LEU A 422 10.59 -2.78 9.54
C LEU A 422 12.07 -2.70 9.89
N LEU A 423 12.53 -3.41 10.91
CA LEU A 423 13.94 -3.45 11.30
C LEU A 423 14.81 -4.09 10.21
N ALA A 424 14.38 -5.21 9.63
CA ALA A 424 15.10 -5.89 8.55
C ALA A 424 15.29 -4.97 7.34
N PHE A 425 14.24 -4.28 6.91
CA PHE A 425 14.33 -3.31 5.82
C PHE A 425 15.15 -2.07 6.19
N ALA A 426 15.06 -1.56 7.43
CA ALA A 426 15.87 -0.45 7.91
C ALA A 426 17.37 -0.77 7.95
N ARG A 427 17.75 -2.07 8.05
CA ARG A 427 19.15 -2.50 7.88
C ARG A 427 19.61 -2.39 6.43
N ILE A 428 18.73 -2.58 5.45
CA ILE A 428 19.03 -2.40 4.00
C ILE A 428 19.22 -0.93 3.67
N SER A 429 18.25 -0.09 4.03
CA SER A 429 18.35 1.35 3.87
C SER A 429 17.53 2.05 4.93
N SER A 430 18.16 2.93 5.70
CA SER A 430 17.47 3.68 6.74
C SER A 430 16.31 4.51 6.18
N PHE A 431 15.17 4.42 6.88
CA PHE A 431 13.97 5.21 6.59
C PHE A 431 14.06 6.64 7.14
N ARG A 432 15.13 6.94 7.91
CA ARG A 432 15.47 8.32 8.30
C ARG A 432 16.00 9.13 7.12
N MET A 433 16.52 8.47 6.08
CA MET A 433 17.13 9.13 4.92
C MET A 433 16.20 9.14 3.71
N PRO A 434 16.03 10.28 3.01
CA PRO A 434 15.14 10.39 1.86
C PRO A 434 15.80 9.90 0.56
N LEU A 435 16.47 8.76 0.59
CA LEU A 435 17.17 8.18 -0.55
C LEU A 435 16.18 7.43 -1.46
N PRO A 436 16.45 7.35 -2.78
CA PRO A 436 15.60 6.59 -3.70
C PRO A 436 15.37 5.13 -3.25
N LEU A 437 16.41 4.48 -2.72
CA LEU A 437 16.32 3.14 -2.18
C LEU A 437 15.40 3.08 -0.95
N SER A 438 15.55 4.00 0.01
CA SER A 438 14.68 4.05 1.20
C SER A 438 13.21 4.27 0.83
N ILE A 439 12.93 5.16 -0.13
CA ILE A 439 11.56 5.42 -0.62
C ILE A 439 10.99 4.19 -1.35
N TYR A 440 11.83 3.44 -2.07
CA TYR A 440 11.44 2.20 -2.72
C TYR A 440 11.05 1.12 -1.70
N LEU A 441 11.91 0.89 -0.70
CA LEU A 441 11.63 -0.05 0.39
C LEU A 441 10.37 0.35 1.18
N PHE A 442 10.20 1.65 1.41
CA PHE A 442 8.97 2.20 2.00
C PHE A 442 7.74 1.86 1.18
N THR A 443 7.81 2.01 -0.15
CA THR A 443 6.68 1.79 -1.05
C THR A 443 6.21 0.34 -1.04
N ILE A 444 7.14 -0.61 -0.96
CA ILE A 444 6.82 -2.03 -0.81
C ILE A 444 6.11 -2.28 0.52
N LEU A 445 6.71 -1.77 1.61
CA LEU A 445 6.24 -2.06 2.95
C LEU A 445 4.92 -1.37 3.32
N GLN A 446 4.64 -0.17 2.83
CA GLN A 446 3.47 0.59 3.30
C GLN A 446 2.15 -0.11 2.94
N THR A 447 2.06 -0.70 1.74
CA THR A 447 0.90 -1.51 1.35
C THR A 447 0.87 -2.80 2.15
N GLY A 448 2.03 -3.45 2.32
CA GLY A 448 2.13 -4.67 3.12
C GLY A 448 1.72 -4.49 4.58
N MET A 449 2.08 -3.38 5.22
CA MET A 449 1.69 -3.08 6.60
C MET A 449 0.16 -3.02 6.80
N ILE A 450 -0.58 -2.66 5.77
CA ILE A 450 -2.04 -2.52 5.81
C ILE A 450 -2.72 -3.84 5.42
N GLU A 451 -2.26 -4.47 4.34
CA GLU A 451 -2.97 -5.56 3.66
C GLU A 451 -2.39 -6.95 3.93
N TRP A 452 -1.15 -7.07 4.40
CA TRP A 452 -0.55 -8.38 4.65
C TRP A 452 -1.09 -9.00 5.94
N LEU A 453 -1.36 -10.29 5.81
CA LEU A 453 -1.47 -11.23 6.92
C LEU A 453 -0.06 -11.67 7.37
N SER A 454 0.02 -12.43 8.46
CA SER A 454 1.25 -13.00 8.99
C SER A 454 2.05 -13.76 7.93
N ASN A 455 1.37 -14.42 6.98
CA ASN A 455 2.01 -15.07 5.84
C ASN A 455 2.81 -14.10 4.95
N GLY A 456 2.28 -12.92 4.65
CA GLY A 456 2.95 -11.90 3.84
C GLY A 456 4.23 -11.39 4.51
N PHE A 457 4.19 -11.12 5.82
CA PHE A 457 5.39 -10.71 6.57
C PHE A 457 6.45 -11.82 6.62
N MET A 458 6.03 -13.07 6.81
CA MET A 458 6.95 -14.20 6.78
C MET A 458 7.55 -14.43 5.38
N VAL A 459 6.77 -14.28 4.30
CA VAL A 459 7.25 -14.31 2.91
C VAL A 459 8.26 -13.18 2.66
N ALA A 460 7.97 -11.98 3.16
CA ALA A 460 8.87 -10.85 3.02
C ALA A 460 10.26 -11.14 3.63
N LEU A 461 10.31 -11.70 4.85
CA LEU A 461 11.56 -12.05 5.52
C LEU A 461 12.30 -13.21 4.85
N THR A 462 11.58 -14.26 4.46
CA THR A 462 12.19 -15.52 4.02
C THR A 462 12.49 -15.58 2.53
N ARG A 463 11.81 -14.77 1.72
CA ARG A 463 11.89 -14.83 0.24
C ARG A 463 12.15 -13.47 -0.38
N GLU A 464 11.31 -12.47 -0.14
CA GLU A 464 11.40 -11.19 -0.87
C GLU A 464 12.68 -10.42 -0.52
N ILE A 465 12.98 -10.24 0.77
CA ILE A 465 14.19 -9.54 1.22
C ILE A 465 15.46 -10.21 0.67
N PRO A 466 15.66 -11.54 0.78
CA PRO A 466 16.81 -12.20 0.17
C PRO A 466 16.94 -11.95 -1.34
N VAL A 467 15.85 -12.09 -2.10
CA VAL A 467 15.86 -11.86 -3.56
C VAL A 467 16.20 -10.40 -3.87
N LEU A 468 15.60 -9.45 -3.15
CA LEU A 468 15.89 -8.03 -3.30
C LEU A 468 17.33 -7.70 -2.96
N LEU A 469 17.89 -8.27 -1.89
CA LEU A 469 19.30 -8.08 -1.52
C LEU A 469 20.24 -8.56 -2.62
N VAL A 470 19.99 -9.74 -3.20
CA VAL A 470 20.79 -10.27 -4.32
C VAL A 470 20.69 -9.35 -5.54
N ALA A 471 19.48 -8.92 -5.90
CA ALA A 471 19.25 -8.04 -7.04
C ALA A 471 19.92 -6.67 -6.87
N LEU A 472 19.73 -6.02 -5.71
CA LEU A 472 20.34 -4.74 -5.37
C LEU A 472 21.86 -4.83 -5.31
N THR A 473 22.40 -5.94 -4.80
CA THR A 473 23.85 -6.23 -4.82
C THR A 473 24.35 -6.29 -6.25
N GLY A 474 23.70 -7.06 -7.12
CA GLY A 474 24.06 -7.15 -8.54
C GLY A 474 24.06 -5.78 -9.22
N ILE A 475 22.99 -5.00 -9.05
CA ILE A 475 22.87 -3.66 -9.64
C ILE A 475 23.97 -2.74 -9.10
N TYR A 476 24.20 -2.72 -7.79
CA TYR A 476 25.18 -1.85 -7.15
C TYR A 476 26.61 -2.18 -7.59
N PHE A 477 27.00 -3.47 -7.56
CA PHE A 477 28.35 -3.88 -7.88
C PHE A 477 28.68 -3.75 -9.37
N VAL A 478 27.74 -4.08 -10.25
CA VAL A 478 27.95 -4.01 -11.72
C VAL A 478 27.97 -2.58 -12.22
N PHE A 479 27.06 -1.72 -11.75
CA PHE A 479 26.84 -0.40 -12.36
C PHE A 479 27.33 0.80 -11.54
N PHE A 480 27.48 0.68 -10.21
CA PHE A 480 27.64 1.85 -9.33
C PHE A 480 28.87 1.83 -8.41
N ARG A 481 29.51 0.68 -8.17
CA ARG A 481 30.68 0.54 -7.27
C ARG A 481 31.82 1.53 -7.54
N HIS A 482 32.08 1.84 -8.80
CA HIS A 482 33.15 2.76 -9.20
C HIS A 482 32.76 4.24 -9.04
N SER A 483 31.46 4.55 -9.07
CA SER A 483 30.94 5.92 -8.98
C SER A 483 30.92 6.43 -7.53
N THR A 484 30.56 5.57 -6.57
CA THR A 484 30.52 5.91 -5.14
C THR A 484 31.87 6.27 -4.53
N ARG A 485 32.97 5.68 -5.01
CA ARG A 485 34.32 6.00 -4.51
C ARG A 485 34.76 7.44 -4.80
N ARG A 486 34.13 8.12 -5.78
CA ARG A 486 34.50 9.48 -6.21
C ARG A 486 33.71 10.57 -5.47
N HIS A 487 32.56 10.24 -4.91
CA HIS A 487 31.70 11.17 -4.17
C HIS A 487 31.11 10.46 -2.93
N PRO A 488 31.86 10.36 -1.82
CA PRO A 488 31.31 9.82 -0.59
C PRO A 488 30.13 10.67 -0.13
N LEU A 489 29.01 10.02 0.22
CA LEU A 489 27.87 10.67 0.84
C LEU A 489 28.34 11.27 2.17
N ALA A 490 28.43 12.60 2.24
CA ALA A 490 28.64 13.31 3.51
C ALA A 490 27.35 13.19 4.32
N ILE A 491 27.28 12.20 5.20
CA ILE A 491 26.20 12.08 6.18
C ILE A 491 26.56 13.04 7.32
N ALA A 492 25.79 14.11 7.51
CA ALA A 492 25.93 14.94 8.69
C ALA A 492 25.60 14.06 9.92
N PRO A 493 26.49 13.97 10.93
CA PRO A 493 26.19 13.21 12.13
C PRO A 493 24.99 13.84 12.82
N SER A 494 23.91 13.07 12.96
CA SER A 494 22.86 13.39 13.91
C SER A 494 23.49 13.37 15.30
N THR A 495 23.68 14.55 15.90
CA THR A 495 24.10 14.64 17.29
C THR A 495 23.06 13.93 18.17
N PRO A 496 23.48 13.00 19.05
CA PRO A 496 22.57 12.39 20.00
C PRO A 496 22.26 13.40 21.10
N HIS A 497 20.99 13.73 21.28
CA HIS A 497 20.44 14.32 22.50
C HIS A 497 19.11 13.66 22.82
#